data_AF-A0AAE4QF66-F1
#
_entry.id   AF-A0AAE4QF66-F1
#
_cell.length_a   1.000
_cell.length_b   1.000
_cell.length_c   1.000
_cell.angle_alpha   90.00
_cell.angle_beta   90.00
_cell.angle_gamma   90.00
#
_symmetry.space_group_name_H-M   'P 1'
#
loop_
_entity.id
_entity.type
_entity.pdbx_description
1 polymer ?
#
loop_
_entity_poly.entity_id
_entity_poly.type
_entity_poly.pdbx_seq_one_letter_code
_entity_poly.pdbx_strand_id
1 'polypeptide(L)' 'MKKRYPNRKLIPFAKRVDNDDTACFEIGKGSKVQLIHDFASEGFEQRKEFDDFWEWVEVAMKEMIDYNRSKEIE' A
#
# COMPACT_ATOMS: atom_id res chain seq x y z
N MET A 1 -8.70 -0.04 9.22
CA MET A 1 -8.64 -1.38 8.60
C MET A 1 -9.36 -2.50 9.36
N LYS A 2 -8.97 -2.91 10.58
CA LYS A 2 -9.58 -4.08 11.27
C LYS A 2 -11.12 -4.12 11.32
N LYS A 3 -11.79 -2.97 11.52
CA LYS A 3 -13.26 -2.87 11.49
C LYS A 3 -13.86 -2.96 10.09
N ARG A 4 -13.13 -2.52 9.06
CA ARG A 4 -13.58 -2.47 7.66
C ARG A 4 -13.37 -3.80 6.93
N TYR A 5 -12.26 -4.48 7.23
CA TYR A 5 -11.90 -5.77 6.64
C TYR A 5 -11.71 -6.81 7.75
N PRO A 6 -12.77 -7.20 8.47
CA PRO A 6 -12.65 -8.06 9.65
C PRO A 6 -12.12 -9.46 9.33
N ASN A 7 -12.30 -9.92 8.09
CA ASN A 7 -11.83 -11.22 7.61
C ASN A 7 -10.35 -11.23 7.21
N ARG A 8 -9.69 -10.06 7.17
CA ARG A 8 -8.28 -9.92 6.80
C ARG A 8 -7.42 -9.57 8.00
N LYS A 9 -6.24 -10.17 8.07
CA LYS A 9 -5.28 -9.97 9.16
C LYS A 9 -4.17 -9.02 8.72
N LEU A 10 -4.58 -7.79 8.38
CA LEU A 10 -3.71 -6.76 7.82
C LEU A 10 -2.99 -5.97 8.91
N ILE A 11 -1.68 -5.79 8.72
CA ILE A 11 -0.79 -4.99 9.56
C ILE A 11 -0.29 -3.83 8.69
N PRO A 12 -0.91 -2.64 8.78
CA PRO A 12 -0.48 -1.49 7.99
C PRO A 12 0.87 -0.97 8.48
N PHE A 13 1.74 -0.60 7.53
CA PHE A 13 3.06 -0.03 7.85
C PHE A 13 3.38 1.26 7.10
N ALA A 14 2.68 1.56 6.01
CA ALA A 14 2.79 2.84 5.30
C ALA A 14 1.45 3.25 4.71
N LYS A 15 1.15 4.55 4.73
CA LYS A 15 -0.07 5.13 4.14
C LYS A 15 0.33 6.24 3.17
N ARG A 16 -0.28 6.25 1.99
CA ARG A 16 -0.20 7.38 1.05
C ARG A 16 -1.03 8.55 1.56
N VAL A 17 -0.54 9.77 1.38
CA VAL A 17 -1.22 10.99 1.88
C VAL A 17 -2.15 11.62 0.85
N ASP A 18 -1.93 11.32 -0.43
CA ASP A 18 -2.70 11.81 -1.57
C ASP A 18 -3.95 10.97 -1.87
N ASN A 19 -4.03 9.76 -1.33
CA ASN A 19 -5.18 8.87 -1.45
C ASN A 19 -5.32 7.96 -0.22
N ASP A 20 -6.24 6.99 -0.26
CA ASP A 20 -6.45 6.06 0.85
C ASP A 20 -5.68 4.73 0.72
N ASP A 21 -4.69 4.66 -0.16
CA ASP A 21 -3.86 3.46 -0.28
C ASP A 21 -2.94 3.30 0.94
N THR A 22 -2.90 2.07 1.44
CA THR A 22 -2.16 1.65 2.63
C THR A 22 -1.41 0.37 2.31
N ALA A 23 -0.09 0.38 2.44
CA ALA A 23 0.73 -0.80 2.33
C ALA A 23 0.69 -1.58 3.65
N CYS A 24 0.44 -2.89 3.53
CA CYS A 24 0.24 -3.79 4.66
C CYS A 24 1.04 -5.07 4.49
N PHE A 25 1.48 -5.64 5.61
CA PHE A 25 1.71 -7.08 5.67
C PHE A 25 0.40 -7.79 5.99
N GLU A 26 0.30 -9.07 5.63
CA GLU A 26 -0.87 -9.90 5.96
C GLU A 26 -0.44 -11.25 6.53
N ILE A 27 -1.01 -11.62 7.68
CA ILE A 27 -0.71 -12.89 8.33
C ILE A 27 -1.11 -14.04 7.40
N GLY A 28 -0.15 -14.93 7.10
CA GLY A 28 -0.35 -16.08 6.21
C GLY A 28 0.02 -15.82 4.75
N LYS A 29 0.50 -14.62 4.39
CA LYS A 29 0.92 -14.26 3.03
C LYS A 29 2.46 -14.21 2.84
N GLY A 30 3.23 -14.64 3.83
CA GLY A 30 4.69 -14.65 3.76
C GLY A 30 5.29 -13.25 3.78
N SER A 31 6.28 -13.00 2.92
CA SER A 31 6.99 -11.71 2.79
C SER A 31 6.26 -10.67 1.93
N LYS A 32 5.13 -11.04 1.33
CA LYS A 32 4.42 -10.21 0.36
C LYS A 32 3.84 -8.94 0.99
N VAL A 33 3.89 -7.85 0.25
CA VAL A 33 3.23 -6.59 0.63
C VAL A 33 1.90 -6.45 -0.11
N GLN A 34 0.86 -6.11 0.64
CA GLN A 34 -0.49 -5.88 0.14
C GLN A 34 -0.75 -4.38 0.05
N LEU A 35 -1.03 -3.86 -1.15
CA LEU A 35 -1.48 -2.49 -1.33
C LEU A 35 -3.00 -2.44 -1.26
N ILE A 36 -3.51 -1.84 -0.19
CA ILE A 36 -4.93 -1.82 0.14
C ILE A 36 -5.48 -0.41 0.03
N HIS A 37 -6.55 -0.22 -0.74
CA HIS A 37 -7.30 1.03 -0.72
C HIS A 37 -8.25 1.01 0.48
N ASP A 38 -7.78 1.52 1.62
CA ASP A 38 -8.56 1.58 2.85
C ASP A 38 -9.81 2.44 2.58
N PHE A 39 -11.01 1.99 2.97
CA PHE A 39 -12.33 2.58 2.63
C PHE A 39 -13.00 2.11 1.32
N ALA A 40 -12.36 1.27 0.51
CA ALA A 40 -13.12 0.49 -0.48
C ALA A 40 -14.07 -0.50 0.22
N SER A 41 -15.15 -0.88 -0.47
CA SER A 41 -16.01 -1.99 -0.05
C SER A 41 -15.19 -3.28 0.10
N GLU A 42 -15.56 -4.13 1.07
CA GLU A 42 -14.91 -5.43 1.29
C GLU A 42 -14.93 -6.28 0.00
N GLY A 43 -13.78 -6.85 -0.36
CA GLY A 43 -13.54 -7.58 -1.59
C GLY A 43 -12.97 -6.74 -2.73
N PHE A 44 -13.00 -5.40 -2.62
CA PHE A 44 -12.49 -4.48 -3.64
C PHE A 44 -11.28 -3.68 -3.17
N GLU A 45 -10.85 -3.88 -1.92
CA GLU A 45 -9.77 -3.10 -1.33
C GLU A 45 -8.38 -3.49 -1.84
N GLN A 46 -8.20 -4.70 -2.38
CA GLN A 46 -6.92 -5.17 -2.91
C GLN A 46 -6.58 -4.47 -4.23
N ARG A 47 -5.53 -3.65 -4.24
CA ARG A 47 -5.07 -2.95 -5.45
C ARG A 47 -3.89 -3.63 -6.12
N LYS A 48 -2.91 -4.05 -5.32
CA LYS A 48 -1.70 -4.70 -5.81
C LYS A 48 -1.11 -5.61 -4.73
N GLU A 49 -0.46 -6.67 -5.16
CA GLU A 49 0.43 -7.49 -4.33
C GLU A 49 1.86 -7.31 -4.86
N PHE A 50 2.82 -7.17 -3.95
CA PHE A 50 4.25 -7.19 -4.23
C PHE A 50 4.83 -8.47 -3.62
N ASP A 51 5.81 -9.07 -4.28
CA ASP A 51 6.38 -10.35 -3.85
C ASP A 51 7.23 -10.23 -2.56
N ASP A 52 7.80 -9.06 -2.32
CA ASP A 52 8.47 -8.73 -1.07
C ASP A 52 8.41 -7.22 -0.73
N PHE A 53 9.04 -6.88 0.39
CA PHE A 53 9.14 -5.51 0.87
C PHE A 53 9.98 -4.62 -0.06
N TRP A 54 11.02 -5.15 -0.70
CA TRP A 54 11.94 -4.37 -1.53
C TRP A 54 11.30 -3.96 -2.84
N GLU A 55 10.51 -4.85 -3.46
CA GLU A 55 9.72 -4.48 -4.64
C GLU A 55 8.75 -3.32 -4.32
N TRP A 56 8.15 -3.32 -3.12
CA TRP A 56 7.35 -2.18 -2.67
C TRP A 56 8.19 -0.92 -2.47
N VAL A 57 9.37 -1.02 -1.83
CA VAL A 57 10.28 0.13 -1.63
C VAL A 57 10.69 0.75 -2.96
N GLU A 58 11.06 -0.06 -3.96
CA GLU A 58 11.46 0.42 -5.28
C GLU A 58 10.36 1.29 -5.91
N VAL A 59 9.11 0.83 -5.86
CA VAL A 59 7.97 1.59 -6.40
C VAL A 59 7.72 2.86 -5.58
N ALA A 60 7.66 2.75 -4.24
CA ALA A 60 7.41 3.90 -3.38
C ALA A 60 8.48 4.99 -3.52
N MET A 61 9.76 4.59 -3.61
CA MET A 61 10.88 5.51 -3.81
C MET A 61 10.84 6.16 -5.18
N LYS A 62 10.54 5.39 -6.24
CA LYS A 62 10.40 5.94 -7.59
C LYS A 62 9.30 6.99 -7.66
N GLU A 63 8.11 6.70 -7.11
CA GLU A 63 7.00 7.65 -7.05
C GLU A 63 7.36 8.92 -6.26
N MET A 64 8.06 8.78 -5.12
CA MET A 64 8.55 9.92 -4.35
C MET A 64 9.53 10.78 -5.16
N ILE A 65 10.50 10.16 -5.83
CA ILE A 65 11.50 10.87 -6.65
C ILE A 65 10.82 11.61 -7.80
N ASP A 66 9.91 10.94 -8.51
CA ASP A 66 9.20 11.52 -9.66
C ASP A 66 8.34 12.71 -9.22
N TYR A 67 7.62 12.59 -8.10
CA TYR A 67 6.84 13.69 -7.52
C TYR A 67 7.71 14.89 -7.17
N ASN A 68 8.81 14.70 -6.43
CA ASN A 68 9.69 15.81 -6.03
C ASN A 68 10.34 16.50 -7.23
N ARG A 69 10.78 15.75 -8.24
CA ARG A 69 11.33 16.34 -9.48
C ARG A 69 10.29 17.13 -10.27
N SER A 70 9.04 16.66 -10.33
CA SER A 70 7.97 17.42 -10.99
C SER A 70 7.69 18.76 -10.29
N LYS A 71 7.87 18.82 -8.96
CA LYS A 71 7.69 20.04 -8.16
C LYS A 71 8.81 21.05 -8.30
N GLU A 72 10.02 20.61 -8.67
CA GLU A 72 11.15 21.52 -8.97
C GLU A 72 11.01 22.25 -10.31
N ILE A 73 10.08 21.80 -11.18
CA ILE A 73 9.84 22.36 -12.51
C ILE A 73 8.66 23.35 -12.51
N GLU A 74 7.86 23.39 -11.44
CA GLU A 74 6.75 24.35 -11.21
C GLU A 74 7.23 25.64 -10.51
#